data_AF-A0A957CDK7-F1
#
_entry.id   AF-A0A957CDK7-F1
#
_cell.length_a   1.000
_cell.length_b   1.000
_cell.length_c   1.000
_cell.angle_alpha   90.00
_cell.angle_beta   90.00
_cell.angle_gamma   90.00
#
_symmetry.space_group_name_H-M   'P 1'
#
loop_
_entity.id
_entity.type
_entity.pdbx_description
1 polymer ?
#
loop_
_entity_poly.entity_id
_entity_poly.type
_entity_poly.pdbx_seq_one_letter_code
_entity_poly.pdbx_strand_id
1 'polypeptide(L)'
;MKYVPPVLVFFALLFVLMLPQQPVQGAEFPEDGSALKPDAPVAVTSTPTSVATAVPNTPTPAPNPQLACLRINFEVSGDVAQAGTYEVQEVNGRPLASWTAQAGWQDSGWIRNLEISFDAVHVRVLYQPASANPVEMVIHNPAPGTQYGWVARGICHAVEVGWP
;
A
#
# COMPACT_ATOMS: atom_id res chain seq x y z
N MET A 1 19.30 -54.00 16.44
CA MET A 1 19.21 -54.46 15.03
C MET A 1 18.35 -53.44 14.28
N LYS A 2 18.68 -52.82 13.15
CA LYS A 2 19.86 -52.75 12.29
C LYS A 2 19.72 -51.38 11.60
N TYR A 3 20.79 -50.60 11.58
CA TYR A 3 20.96 -49.39 10.79
C TYR A 3 21.46 -49.79 9.40
N VAL A 4 20.85 -49.30 8.30
CA VAL A 4 21.47 -49.09 6.96
C VAL A 4 20.57 -48.17 6.08
N PRO A 5 20.95 -46.91 5.78
CA PRO A 5 20.78 -46.26 4.47
C PRO A 5 22.05 -46.53 3.61
N PRO A 6 22.30 -46.01 2.37
CA PRO A 6 21.54 -45.15 1.44
C PRO A 6 21.54 -45.71 -0.02
N VAL A 7 20.91 -45.03 -0.99
CA VAL A 7 21.39 -45.04 -2.40
C VAL A 7 21.19 -43.66 -3.04
N LEU A 8 22.31 -43.01 -3.35
CA LEU A 8 22.43 -41.90 -4.28
C LEU A 8 22.19 -42.38 -5.72
N VAL A 9 21.55 -41.56 -6.56
CA VAL A 9 21.89 -41.46 -7.99
C VAL A 9 21.89 -39.99 -8.43
N PHE A 10 23.02 -39.59 -9.01
CA PHE A 10 23.37 -38.30 -9.62
C PHE A 10 22.98 -38.25 -11.11
N PHE A 11 23.09 -37.04 -11.70
CA PHE A 11 23.03 -36.64 -13.13
C PHE A 11 21.61 -36.33 -13.68
N ALA A 12 21.35 -35.23 -14.41
CA ALA A 12 22.22 -34.50 -15.34
C ALA A 12 21.89 -32.99 -15.47
N LEU A 13 22.94 -32.22 -15.74
CA LEU A 13 22.94 -30.88 -16.35
C LEU A 13 22.23 -30.91 -17.73
N LEU A 14 21.49 -29.86 -18.07
CA LEU A 14 21.53 -29.32 -19.44
C LEU A 14 21.40 -27.79 -19.44
N PHE A 15 22.47 -27.17 -19.94
CA PHE A 15 22.63 -25.76 -20.32
C PHE A 15 21.65 -25.38 -21.44
N VAL A 16 21.02 -24.19 -21.34
CA VAL A 16 20.85 -23.29 -22.50
C VAL A 16 21.04 -21.84 -22.01
N LEU A 17 22.20 -21.29 -22.33
CA LEU A 17 22.48 -19.85 -22.33
C LEU A 17 21.87 -19.26 -23.62
N MET A 18 21.08 -18.19 -23.51
CA MET A 18 20.84 -17.28 -24.64
C MET A 18 21.13 -15.84 -24.20
N LEU A 19 21.97 -15.20 -25.02
CA LEU A 19 22.60 -13.90 -24.84
C LEU A 19 21.65 -12.71 -25.13
N PRO A 20 22.04 -11.47 -24.74
CA PRO A 20 21.23 -10.27 -24.86
C PRO A 20 21.26 -9.64 -26.27
N GLN A 21 20.23 -8.86 -26.59
CA GLN A 21 20.21 -7.95 -27.75
C GLN A 21 19.88 -6.52 -27.26
N GLN A 22 20.82 -5.60 -27.45
CA GLN A 22 20.65 -4.15 -27.50
C GLN A 22 21.55 -3.65 -28.64
N PRO A 23 21.50 -2.37 -29.05
CA PRO A 23 20.36 -1.51 -29.40
C PRO A 23 20.56 -0.96 -30.84
N VAL A 24 19.61 -0.20 -31.40
CA VAL A 24 19.90 0.66 -32.59
C VAL A 24 19.42 2.08 -32.34
N GLN A 25 20.41 2.98 -32.25
CA GLN A 25 20.33 4.43 -32.36
C GLN A 25 20.23 4.86 -33.83
N GLY A 26 19.51 5.95 -34.08
CA GLY A 26 19.69 6.87 -35.21
C GLY A 26 19.10 8.21 -34.79
N ALA A 27 19.89 9.21 -34.41
CA ALA A 27 20.71 10.11 -35.24
C ALA A 27 19.85 11.12 -36.04
N GLU A 28 19.70 12.29 -35.41
CA GLU A 28 19.76 13.69 -35.90
C GLU A 28 19.71 13.97 -37.41
N PHE A 29 19.02 15.05 -37.80
CA PHE A 29 19.56 16.10 -38.69
C PHE A 29 18.82 17.46 -38.49
N PRO A 30 19.52 18.61 -38.43
CA PRO A 30 18.96 19.96 -38.28
C PRO A 30 19.05 20.86 -39.55
N GLU A 31 18.64 22.12 -39.39
CA GLU A 31 18.83 23.31 -40.26
C GLU A 31 17.85 23.43 -41.46
N ASP A 32 17.39 24.58 -41.99
CA ASP A 32 17.82 25.99 -41.99
C ASP A 32 16.66 26.86 -42.57
N GLY A 33 16.72 28.19 -42.44
CA GLY A 33 16.37 29.07 -43.58
C GLY A 33 15.11 29.96 -43.58
N SER A 34 15.22 31.13 -42.94
CA SER A 34 14.74 32.50 -43.31
C SER A 34 13.57 32.76 -44.29
N ALA A 35 12.68 33.69 -43.91
CA ALA A 35 12.18 34.79 -44.78
C ALA A 35 11.57 35.97 -43.97
N LEU A 36 12.07 37.19 -44.21
CA LEU A 36 11.65 38.47 -43.61
C LEU A 36 10.43 39.10 -44.32
N LYS A 37 9.57 39.83 -43.58
CA LYS A 37 8.56 40.78 -44.11
C LYS A 37 8.36 41.98 -43.14
N PRO A 38 8.09 43.23 -43.61
CA PRO A 38 8.40 44.47 -42.88
C PRO A 38 7.29 45.06 -41.98
N ASP A 39 7.73 46.04 -41.16
CA ASP A 39 7.15 46.74 -39.99
C ASP A 39 5.66 47.17 -39.96
N ALA A 40 5.02 46.99 -38.78
CA ALA A 40 4.14 47.93 -38.06
C ALA A 40 3.48 47.25 -36.82
N PRO A 41 2.89 47.99 -35.84
CA PRO A 41 3.37 49.09 -35.00
C PRO A 41 3.57 48.64 -33.52
N VAL A 42 4.15 49.51 -32.68
CA VAL A 42 4.50 49.27 -31.26
C VAL A 42 3.31 48.71 -30.45
N ALA A 43 3.50 47.53 -29.87
CA ALA A 43 2.57 46.90 -28.95
C ALA A 43 2.57 47.61 -27.58
N VAL A 44 1.43 48.15 -27.17
CA VAL A 44 1.19 48.48 -25.76
C VAL A 44 0.50 47.28 -25.13
N THR A 45 1.28 46.35 -24.59
CA THR A 45 0.76 45.21 -23.83
C THR A 45 0.65 45.63 -22.36
N SER A 46 -0.55 45.93 -21.89
CA SER A 46 -0.83 46.03 -20.45
C SER A 46 -0.77 44.62 -19.85
N THR A 47 0.30 44.31 -19.13
CA THR A 47 0.42 43.05 -18.38
C THR A 47 -0.54 43.09 -17.18
N PRO A 48 -1.52 42.19 -17.06
CA PRO A 48 -2.26 42.04 -15.81
C PRO A 48 -1.32 41.42 -14.77
N THR A 49 -1.05 42.13 -13.68
CA THR A 49 -0.36 41.58 -12.52
C THR A 49 -1.28 40.55 -11.86
N SER A 50 -0.95 39.26 -11.98
CA SER A 50 -1.65 38.21 -11.23
C SER A 50 -1.28 38.33 -9.75
N VAL A 51 -2.28 38.58 -8.91
CA VAL A 51 -2.15 38.39 -7.46
C VAL A 51 -2.17 36.88 -7.21
N ALA A 52 -1.04 36.34 -6.74
CA ALA A 52 -0.95 34.93 -6.38
C ALA A 52 -1.80 34.67 -5.12
N THR A 53 -2.98 34.09 -5.31
CA THR A 53 -3.72 33.45 -4.22
C THR A 53 -2.97 32.17 -3.85
N ALA A 54 -2.38 32.13 -2.66
CA ALA A 54 -1.75 30.93 -2.12
C ALA A 54 -2.83 29.85 -1.92
N VAL A 55 -2.85 28.86 -2.80
CA VAL A 55 -3.60 27.61 -2.58
C VAL A 55 -2.88 26.84 -1.48
N PRO A 56 -3.57 26.36 -0.44
CA PRO A 56 -2.97 25.40 0.49
C PRO A 56 -2.56 24.16 -0.28
N ASN A 57 -1.26 24.02 -0.54
CA ASN A 57 -0.70 22.84 -1.19
C ASN A 57 -0.67 21.71 -0.15
N THR A 58 -1.81 21.07 0.09
CA THR A 58 -1.77 19.74 0.70
C THR A 58 -1.10 18.82 -0.32
N PRO A 59 0.07 18.22 -0.02
CA PRO A 59 0.73 17.35 -0.98
C PRO A 59 -0.19 16.18 -1.32
N THR A 60 -0.55 16.05 -2.59
CA THR A 60 -1.16 14.82 -3.11
C THR A 60 -0.07 13.75 -3.10
N PRO A 61 -0.22 12.64 -2.35
CA PRO A 61 0.78 11.58 -2.34
C PRO A 61 1.02 11.06 -3.76
N ALA A 62 2.29 10.79 -4.09
CA ALA A 62 2.62 10.15 -5.36
C ALA A 62 1.95 8.75 -5.42
N PRO A 63 1.49 8.29 -6.59
CA PRO A 63 0.94 6.95 -6.73
C PRO A 63 2.05 5.93 -6.41
N ASN A 64 2.01 5.32 -5.23
CA ASN A 64 2.89 4.23 -4.86
C ASN A 64 2.15 2.91 -5.11
N PRO A 65 2.51 2.14 -6.16
CA PRO A 65 1.77 0.94 -6.58
C PRO A 65 1.93 -0.24 -5.61
N GLN A 66 2.71 -0.10 -4.53
CA GLN A 66 2.84 -1.16 -3.55
C GLN A 66 1.64 -1.17 -2.60
N LEU A 67 0.67 -2.03 -2.90
CA LEU A 67 -0.48 -2.26 -2.02
C LEU A 67 -0.03 -2.88 -0.70
N ALA A 68 -0.76 -2.56 0.36
CA ALA A 68 -0.52 -3.14 1.68
C ALA A 68 -1.29 -4.46 1.85
N CYS A 69 -0.92 -5.22 2.87
CA CYS A 69 -1.68 -6.35 3.37
C CYS A 69 -1.76 -6.29 4.90
N LEU A 70 -2.87 -6.76 5.45
CA LEU A 70 -3.00 -6.92 6.89
C LEU A 70 -3.66 -8.24 7.26
N ARG A 71 -3.50 -8.63 8.52
CA ARG A 71 -4.23 -9.73 9.15
C ARG A 71 -4.75 -9.25 10.50
N ILE A 72 -6.04 -9.39 10.77
CA ILE A 72 -6.59 -9.21 12.12
C ILE A 72 -6.25 -10.51 12.88
N ASN A 73 -5.46 -10.43 13.95
CA ASN A 73 -4.93 -11.59 14.65
C ASN A 73 -5.20 -11.51 16.16
N PHE A 74 -5.68 -12.58 16.77
CA PHE A 74 -5.94 -12.65 18.22
C PHE A 74 -4.84 -13.41 19.00
N GLU A 75 -3.77 -13.84 18.32
CA GLU A 75 -2.73 -14.68 18.92
C GLU A 75 -2.06 -14.04 20.16
N VAL A 76 -1.77 -12.75 20.12
CA VAL A 76 -1.08 -12.06 21.23
C VAL A 76 -1.99 -11.82 22.44
N SER A 77 -3.29 -11.55 22.22
CA SER A 77 -4.24 -11.38 23.33
C SER A 77 -4.61 -12.71 23.99
N GLY A 78 -4.55 -13.81 23.23
CA GLY A 78 -5.06 -15.13 23.65
C GLY A 78 -6.59 -15.24 23.56
N ASP A 79 -7.24 -14.21 23.01
CA ASP A 79 -8.68 -14.18 22.77
C ASP A 79 -9.03 -14.95 21.48
N VAL A 80 -10.33 -14.99 21.19
CA VAL A 80 -10.86 -15.46 19.90
C VAL A 80 -11.90 -14.49 19.37
N ALA A 81 -12.10 -14.50 18.05
CA ALA A 81 -13.16 -13.73 17.42
C ALA A 81 -14.55 -14.18 17.91
N GLN A 82 -15.44 -13.22 18.14
CA GLN A 82 -16.89 -13.41 18.18
C GLN A 82 -17.45 -13.42 16.76
N ALA A 83 -18.60 -14.06 16.57
CA ALA A 83 -19.30 -14.02 15.30
C ALA A 83 -19.75 -12.60 14.97
N GLY A 84 -19.46 -12.13 13.77
CA GLY A 84 -19.80 -10.79 13.30
C GLY A 84 -18.75 -10.22 12.36
N THR A 85 -18.83 -8.92 12.11
CA THR A 85 -17.95 -8.24 11.16
C THR A 85 -16.92 -7.40 11.89
N TYR A 86 -15.67 -7.50 11.45
CA TYR A 86 -14.57 -6.67 11.91
C TYR A 86 -14.18 -5.73 10.78
N GLU A 87 -14.13 -4.45 11.07
CA GLU A 87 -13.76 -3.40 10.13
C GLU A 87 -12.42 -2.79 10.55
N VAL A 88 -11.48 -2.76 9.61
CA VAL A 88 -10.25 -1.99 9.77
C VAL A 88 -10.43 -0.66 9.08
N GLN A 89 -10.13 0.42 9.78
CA GLN A 89 -10.17 1.76 9.24
C GLN A 89 -8.95 2.55 9.67
N GLU A 90 -8.53 3.49 8.83
CA GLU A 90 -7.61 4.54 9.23
C GLU A 90 -8.24 5.35 10.38
N VAL A 91 -7.40 5.93 11.24
CA VAL A 91 -7.86 6.76 12.38
C VAL A 91 -8.69 7.98 11.98
N ASN A 92 -8.59 8.43 10.73
CA ASN A 92 -9.44 9.49 10.15
C ASN A 92 -10.86 8.99 9.76
N GLY A 93 -11.14 7.69 9.94
CA GLY A 93 -12.43 7.07 9.60
C GLY A 93 -12.52 6.47 8.19
N ARG A 94 -11.44 6.49 7.39
CA ARG A 94 -11.45 5.85 6.06
C ARG A 94 -11.43 4.33 6.20
N PRO A 95 -12.45 3.60 5.69
CA PRO A 95 -12.47 2.13 5.74
C PRO A 95 -11.37 1.54 4.84
N LEU A 96 -10.72 0.49 5.32
CA LEU A 96 -9.66 -0.23 4.61
C LEU A 96 -10.07 -1.65 4.27
N ALA A 97 -10.62 -2.37 5.24
CA ALA A 97 -10.95 -3.78 5.10
C ALA A 97 -12.14 -4.16 5.98
N SER A 98 -12.83 -5.24 5.59
CA SER A 98 -13.88 -5.87 6.37
C SER A 98 -13.67 -7.39 6.35
N TRP A 99 -13.89 -8.03 7.49
CA TRP A 99 -13.81 -9.47 7.66
C TRP A 99 -14.97 -9.98 8.52
N THR A 100 -15.74 -10.92 7.98
CA THR A 100 -16.81 -11.59 8.74
C THR A 100 -16.27 -12.89 9.33
N ALA A 101 -16.21 -12.96 10.66
CA ALA A 101 -15.71 -14.10 11.38
C ALA A 101 -16.85 -14.97 11.92
N GLN A 102 -16.55 -16.25 12.13
CA GLN A 102 -17.35 -17.09 13.02
C GLN A 102 -16.73 -17.07 14.43
N ALA A 103 -17.55 -17.40 15.43
CA ALA A 103 -17.07 -17.47 16.80
C ALA A 103 -15.96 -18.54 16.94
N GLY A 104 -14.88 -18.18 17.64
CA GLY A 104 -13.75 -19.07 17.89
C GLY A 104 -12.62 -19.00 16.86
N TRP A 105 -12.75 -18.19 15.79
CA TRP A 105 -11.66 -17.99 14.84
C TRP A 105 -10.52 -17.19 15.46
N GLN A 106 -9.26 -17.53 15.11
CA GLN A 106 -8.06 -16.89 15.66
C GLN A 106 -7.54 -15.74 14.80
N ASP A 107 -7.80 -15.75 13.49
CA ASP A 107 -7.34 -14.69 12.60
C ASP A 107 -8.16 -14.61 11.29
N SER A 108 -8.02 -13.48 10.58
CA SER A 108 -8.72 -13.22 9.31
C SER A 108 -8.09 -13.86 8.07
N GLY A 109 -6.94 -14.50 8.21
CA GLY A 109 -5.99 -14.67 7.11
C GLY A 109 -5.44 -13.33 6.61
N TRP A 110 -4.60 -13.38 5.57
CA TRP A 110 -4.06 -12.18 4.95
C TRP A 110 -5.07 -11.52 4.02
N ILE A 111 -5.52 -10.33 4.40
CA ILE A 111 -6.28 -9.41 3.55
C ILE A 111 -5.26 -8.64 2.71
N ARG A 112 -5.35 -8.77 1.38
CA ARG A 112 -4.36 -8.24 0.43
C ARG A 112 -4.93 -7.07 -0.37
N ASN A 113 -4.04 -6.41 -1.11
CA ASN A 113 -4.38 -5.37 -2.08
C ASN A 113 -5.04 -4.14 -1.42
N LEU A 114 -4.59 -3.78 -0.21
CA LEU A 114 -5.12 -2.64 0.52
C LEU A 114 -4.51 -1.34 0.02
N GLU A 115 -5.39 -0.43 -0.38
CA GLU A 115 -5.04 0.94 -0.72
C GLU A 115 -5.14 1.82 0.53
N ILE A 116 -4.04 2.46 0.94
CA ILE A 116 -3.96 3.33 2.13
C ILE A 116 -3.65 4.78 1.76
N SER A 117 -4.06 5.76 2.55
CA SER A 117 -3.95 7.18 2.17
C SER A 117 -2.51 7.71 2.04
N PHE A 118 -1.55 7.13 2.76
CA PHE A 118 -0.13 7.51 2.76
C PHE A 118 0.77 6.27 2.67
N ASP A 119 2.09 6.43 2.67
CA ASP A 119 3.02 5.30 2.65
C ASP A 119 2.89 4.40 3.90
N ALA A 120 2.50 4.98 5.03
CA ALA A 120 2.10 4.28 6.24
C ALA A 120 0.96 5.04 6.94
N VAL A 121 0.02 4.30 7.53
CA VAL A 121 -1.16 4.85 8.21
C VAL A 121 -1.38 4.15 9.54
N HIS A 122 -1.91 4.89 10.51
CA HIS A 122 -2.43 4.30 11.74
C HIS A 122 -3.85 3.77 11.52
N VAL A 123 -4.15 2.63 12.12
CA VAL A 123 -5.44 1.96 11.97
C VAL A 123 -6.05 1.59 13.32
N ARG A 124 -7.37 1.50 13.34
CA ARG A 124 -8.16 0.90 14.42
C ARG A 124 -9.00 -0.24 13.85
N VAL A 125 -9.36 -1.18 14.71
CA VAL A 125 -10.23 -2.31 14.37
C VAL A 125 -11.51 -2.20 15.16
N LEU A 126 -12.64 -2.19 14.47
CA LEU A 126 -13.97 -2.18 15.08
C LEU A 126 -14.64 -3.54 14.89
N TYR A 127 -15.17 -4.12 15.96
CA TYR A 127 -16.14 -5.20 15.89
C TYR A 127 -17.56 -4.63 15.79
N GLN A 128 -18.31 -5.05 14.77
CA GLN A 128 -19.70 -4.71 14.52
C GLN A 128 -20.60 -5.91 14.89
N PRO A 129 -21.20 -5.92 16.10
CA PRO A 129 -22.22 -6.90 16.46
C PRO A 129 -23.54 -6.63 15.71
N ALA A 130 -24.33 -7.68 15.45
CA ALA A 130 -25.56 -7.57 14.65
C ALA A 130 -26.64 -6.64 15.24
N SER A 131 -26.60 -6.35 16.54
CA SER A 131 -27.66 -5.63 17.26
C SER A 131 -27.16 -4.62 18.28
N ALA A 132 -25.89 -4.24 18.25
CA ALA A 132 -25.32 -3.27 19.19
C ALA A 132 -24.34 -2.31 18.50
N ASN A 133 -23.87 -1.32 19.27
CA ASN A 133 -22.89 -0.35 18.78
C ASN A 133 -21.55 -1.03 18.47
N PRO A 134 -20.77 -0.49 17.51
CA PRO A 134 -19.42 -0.97 17.26
C PRO A 134 -18.55 -0.90 18.51
N VAL A 135 -17.75 -1.95 18.72
CA VAL A 135 -16.76 -2.05 19.80
C VAL A 135 -15.39 -1.84 19.18
N GLU A 136 -14.62 -0.87 19.67
CA GLU A 136 -13.22 -0.72 19.26
C GLU A 136 -12.36 -1.74 19.99
N MET A 137 -11.62 -2.54 19.21
CA MET A 137 -10.74 -3.58 19.72
C MET A 137 -9.45 -2.97 20.28
N VAL A 138 -8.88 -3.60 21.30
CA VAL A 138 -7.56 -3.22 21.83
C VAL A 138 -6.48 -3.71 20.88
N ILE A 139 -5.52 -2.84 20.53
CA ILE A 139 -4.34 -3.23 19.73
C ILE A 139 -3.17 -3.58 20.65
N HIS A 140 -2.64 -4.79 20.50
CA HIS A 140 -1.55 -5.32 21.33
C HIS A 140 -0.15 -5.11 20.73
N ASN A 141 -0.06 -4.72 19.46
CA ASN A 141 1.19 -4.34 18.81
C ASN A 141 1.10 -2.92 18.20
N PRO A 142 0.81 -1.89 19.02
CA PRO A 142 0.56 -0.56 18.50
C PRO A 142 1.82 0.07 17.88
N ALA A 143 1.60 1.05 17.01
CA ALA A 143 2.67 1.93 16.55
C ALA A 143 3.28 2.68 17.75
N PRO A 144 4.62 2.92 17.76
CA PRO A 144 5.30 3.57 18.87
C PRO A 144 4.63 4.89 19.30
N GLY A 145 4.34 5.01 20.61
CA GLY A 145 3.74 6.21 21.18
C GLY A 145 2.25 6.40 20.91
N THR A 146 1.56 5.37 20.41
CA THR A 146 0.12 5.40 20.15
C THR A 146 -0.57 4.15 20.70
N GLN A 147 -1.91 4.12 20.65
CA GLN A 147 -2.73 2.93 20.89
C GLN A 147 -3.19 2.24 19.59
N TYR A 148 -2.81 2.79 18.44
CA TYR A 148 -3.33 2.37 17.14
C TYR A 148 -2.39 1.38 16.48
N GLY A 149 -2.94 0.47 15.68
CA GLY A 149 -2.14 -0.37 14.79
C GLY A 149 -1.53 0.46 13.67
N TRP A 150 -0.70 -0.16 12.84
CA TRP A 150 -0.14 0.47 11.66
C TRP A 150 -0.14 -0.46 10.46
N VAL A 151 -0.29 0.13 9.28
CA VAL A 151 -0.23 -0.55 7.99
C VAL A 151 0.62 0.30 7.06
N ALA A 152 1.52 -0.32 6.30
CA ALA A 152 2.38 0.37 5.35
C ALA A 152 2.38 -0.31 3.98
N ARG A 153 2.63 0.49 2.94
CA ARG A 153 2.72 0.04 1.56
C ARG A 153 3.88 -0.95 1.40
N GLY A 154 3.67 -1.98 0.58
CA GLY A 154 4.70 -2.97 0.24
C GLY A 154 5.02 -4.00 1.32
N ILE A 155 4.31 -4.00 2.45
CA ILE A 155 4.50 -4.97 3.53
C ILE A 155 3.16 -5.59 3.98
N CYS A 156 3.23 -6.80 4.53
CA CYS A 156 2.11 -7.43 5.24
C CYS A 156 2.32 -7.27 6.75
N HIS A 157 1.30 -6.77 7.45
CA HIS A 157 1.37 -6.57 8.90
C HIS A 157 0.23 -7.27 9.63
N ALA A 158 0.54 -8.07 10.65
CA ALA A 158 -0.50 -8.57 11.55
C ALA A 158 -0.87 -7.44 12.53
N VAL A 159 -2.15 -7.10 12.60
CA VAL A 159 -2.69 -6.20 13.62
C VAL A 159 -3.22 -7.10 14.73
N GLU A 160 -2.47 -7.14 15.83
CA GLU A 160 -2.77 -7.98 16.99
C GLU A 160 -3.85 -7.31 17.82
N VAL A 161 -5.01 -7.96 17.94
CA VAL A 161 -6.22 -7.42 18.57
C VAL A 161 -6.66 -8.25 19.78
N GLY A 162 -7.37 -7.62 20.70
CA GLY A 162 -8.01 -8.24 21.86
C GLY A 162 -9.29 -7.52 22.26
N TRP A 163 -10.11 -8.17 23.08
CA TRP A 163 -11.31 -7.55 23.63
C TRP A 163 -10.96 -6.48 24.67
N PRO A 164 -11.74 -5.38 24.79
CA PRO A 164 -11.52 -4.33 25.79
C PRO A 164 -11.84 -4.74 27.23
#